data_AF-A0A1S3IXL8-F1
#
_entry.id   AF-A0A1S3IXL8-F1
#
_cell.length_a   1.000
_cell.length_b   1.000
_cell.length_c   1.000
_cell.angle_alpha   90.00
_cell.angle_beta   90.00
_cell.angle_gamma   90.00
#
_symmetry.space_group_name_H-M   'P 1'
#
loop_
_entity.id
_entity.type
_entity.pdbx_description
1 polymer ?
#
loop_
_entity_poly.entity_id
_entity_poly.type
_entity_poly.pdbx_seq_one_letter_code
_entity_poly.pdbx_strand_id
1 'polypeptide(L)'
;MAAYWSRQLRLRVESEDPAYHGLKKLKLRGKELSDLPYEVFSLLELEVLDLSPERQSCLAYRLSYVPPEIGRLVNLKVLMLDTNDLREIPPQIALLRNLERIALSNNSLSQLPAEFSNLKSLKSLHIANNEFVDIPLEVCELEDLEFLDFSDNQIHKVPDEISKLAKLETLLLPYNKIKVLPDGICRLVNLRSLWLGKNKLKSLPKDFGNLVLLDWGLNWHSSILDGNPLISPPLEVCRLGPVQIGRYFNMAAEKKKSDSMNNSRPSPPKSDPPATETARGN
;
A
#
# COMPACT_ATOMS: atom_id res chain seq x y z
N MET A 1 -27.43 35.69 0.21
CA MET A 1 -26.80 34.72 1.13
C MET A 1 -25.63 33.99 0.46
N ALA A 2 -25.82 33.27 -0.65
CA ALA A 2 -24.73 32.54 -1.31
C ALA A 2 -23.52 33.40 -1.74
N ALA A 3 -23.76 34.58 -2.33
CA ALA A 3 -22.68 35.51 -2.71
C ALA A 3 -21.88 36.04 -1.50
N TYR A 4 -22.50 36.11 -0.32
CA TYR A 4 -21.84 36.54 0.90
C TYR A 4 -20.90 35.45 1.43
N TRP A 5 -21.38 34.21 1.51
CA TRP A 5 -20.58 33.06 1.95
C TRP A 5 -19.42 32.76 1.02
N SER A 6 -19.64 32.80 -0.30
CA SER A 6 -18.54 32.65 -1.28
C SER A 6 -17.45 33.71 -1.09
N ARG A 7 -17.84 34.96 -0.82
CA ARG A 7 -16.87 36.04 -0.55
C ARG A 7 -16.11 35.81 0.76
N GLN A 8 -16.77 35.34 1.82
CA GLN A 8 -16.12 35.02 3.10
C GLN A 8 -15.12 33.87 2.97
N LEU A 9 -15.49 32.80 2.24
CA LEU A 9 -14.60 31.68 2.01
C LEU A 9 -13.37 32.08 1.19
N ARG A 10 -13.53 32.95 0.18
CA ARG A 10 -12.40 33.48 -0.60
C ARG A 10 -11.38 34.23 0.24
N LEU A 11 -11.81 34.93 1.29
CA LEU A 11 -10.90 35.64 2.21
C LEU A 11 -10.06 34.68 3.07
N ARG A 12 -10.49 33.42 3.19
CA ARG A 12 -9.79 32.36 3.92
C ARG A 12 -8.91 31.49 3.01
N VAL A 13 -8.85 31.80 1.71
CA VAL A 13 -7.97 31.09 0.79
C VAL A 13 -6.55 31.61 1.00
N GLU A 14 -5.69 30.74 1.49
CA GLU A 14 -4.28 31.02 1.78
C GLU A 14 -3.42 30.59 0.59
N SER A 15 -2.46 31.43 0.18
CA SER A 15 -1.46 31.10 -0.85
C SER A 15 -0.03 30.99 -0.31
N GLU A 16 0.16 31.30 0.98
CA GLU A 16 1.46 31.36 1.65
C GLU A 16 1.69 30.19 2.63
N ASP A 17 0.88 29.13 2.54
CA ASP A 17 1.05 27.96 3.39
C ASP A 17 2.45 27.33 3.15
N PRO A 18 3.28 27.16 4.20
CA PRO A 18 4.63 26.61 4.06
C PRO A 18 4.70 25.21 3.46
N ALA A 19 3.66 24.40 3.64
CA ALA A 19 3.58 23.05 3.09
C ALA A 19 3.10 23.04 1.63
N TYR A 20 2.46 24.12 1.16
CA TYR A 20 1.79 24.21 -0.13
C TYR A 20 2.08 25.53 -0.85
N HIS A 21 3.32 26.02 -0.76
CA HIS A 21 3.72 27.34 -1.25
C HIS A 21 3.22 27.63 -2.67
N GLY A 22 2.43 28.71 -2.80
CA GLY A 22 1.87 29.17 -4.07
C GLY A 22 0.56 28.51 -4.47
N LEU A 23 0.11 27.45 -3.80
CA LEU A 23 -1.17 26.81 -4.04
C LEU A 23 -2.28 27.52 -3.26
N LYS A 24 -3.46 27.65 -3.87
CA LYS A 24 -4.65 28.22 -3.23
C LYS A 24 -5.30 27.20 -2.32
N LYS A 25 -5.04 27.33 -1.02
CA LYS A 25 -5.52 26.43 0.02
C LYS A 25 -6.74 26.98 0.74
N LEU A 26 -7.75 26.14 0.93
CA LEU A 26 -8.84 26.40 1.86
C LEU A 26 -8.90 25.29 2.92
N LYS A 27 -8.99 25.69 4.19
CA LYS A 27 -9.26 24.79 5.29
C LYS A 27 -10.61 25.11 5.96
N LEU A 28 -11.48 24.11 6.06
CA LEU A 28 -12.73 24.21 6.81
C LEU A 28 -12.56 23.63 8.22
N ARG A 29 -13.25 24.20 9.21
CA ARG A 29 -13.08 23.83 10.62
C ARG A 29 -14.41 23.88 11.36
N GLY A 30 -14.54 23.06 12.41
CA GLY A 30 -15.68 23.10 13.32
C GLY A 30 -16.99 22.77 12.62
N LYS A 31 -18.05 23.52 12.93
CA LYS A 31 -19.43 23.27 12.43
C LYS A 31 -19.55 23.17 10.91
N GLU A 32 -18.66 23.84 10.16
CA GLU A 32 -18.62 23.81 8.68
C GLU A 32 -18.33 22.41 8.13
N LEU A 33 -17.76 21.51 8.93
CA LEU A 33 -17.47 20.13 8.53
C LEU A 33 -18.71 19.22 8.63
N SER A 34 -19.68 19.54 9.50
CA SER A 34 -20.92 18.76 9.62
C SER A 34 -21.96 19.13 8.57
N ASP A 35 -21.91 20.36 8.07
CA ASP A 35 -22.76 20.85 6.99
C ASP A 35 -21.90 21.68 6.05
N LEU A 36 -21.31 20.99 5.06
CA LEU A 36 -20.39 21.61 4.11
C LEU A 36 -21.11 22.68 3.29
N PRO A 37 -20.70 23.96 3.36
CA PRO A 37 -21.35 25.00 2.60
C PRO A 37 -21.12 24.77 1.10
N TYR A 38 -22.20 24.71 0.34
CA TYR A 38 -22.19 24.44 -1.10
C TYR A 38 -21.28 25.41 -1.88
N GLU A 39 -21.12 26.63 -1.37
CA GLU A 39 -20.27 27.68 -1.95
C GLU A 39 -18.81 27.27 -2.08
N VAL A 40 -18.31 26.32 -1.25
CA VAL A 40 -16.95 25.79 -1.34
C VAL A 40 -16.70 25.17 -2.72
N PHE A 41 -17.69 24.43 -3.24
CA PHE A 41 -17.61 23.76 -4.55
C PHE A 41 -17.71 24.74 -5.74
N SER A 42 -17.91 26.04 -5.47
CA SER A 42 -17.87 27.09 -6.48
C SER A 42 -16.52 27.82 -6.54
N LEU A 43 -15.57 27.49 -5.66
CA LEU A 43 -14.23 28.06 -5.62
C LEU A 43 -13.30 27.27 -6.56
N LEU A 44 -13.50 27.44 -7.87
CA LEU A 44 -12.76 26.72 -8.91
C LEU A 44 -11.26 27.04 -8.90
N GLU A 45 -10.85 28.09 -8.20
CA GLU A 45 -9.46 28.45 -7.99
C GLU A 45 -8.73 27.56 -6.97
N LEU A 46 -9.43 26.72 -6.20
CA LEU A 46 -8.80 25.91 -5.16
C LEU A 46 -7.88 24.83 -5.74
N GLU A 47 -6.69 24.74 -5.15
CA GLU A 47 -5.69 23.73 -5.44
C GLU A 47 -5.48 22.79 -4.24
N VAL A 48 -5.76 23.27 -3.02
CA VAL A 48 -5.72 22.45 -1.80
C VAL A 48 -7.01 22.65 -1.01
N LEU A 49 -7.68 21.54 -0.67
CA LEU A 49 -8.84 21.55 0.20
C LEU A 49 -8.60 20.64 1.41
N ASP A 50 -8.58 21.23 2.59
CA ASP A 50 -8.42 20.50 3.86
C ASP A 50 -9.72 20.52 4.66
N LEU A 51 -10.30 19.32 4.80
CA LEU A 51 -11.53 19.02 5.53
C LEU A 51 -11.24 18.10 6.72
N SER A 52 -9.98 18.05 7.17
CA SER A 52 -9.54 17.21 8.29
C SER A 52 -9.75 17.95 9.62
N PRO A 53 -10.47 17.38 10.59
CA PRO A 53 -10.63 17.97 11.92
C PRO A 53 -9.28 18.06 12.65
N GLU A 54 -9.03 19.18 13.35
CA GLU A 54 -7.68 19.46 13.87
C GLU A 54 -7.40 18.94 15.29
N ARG A 55 -8.42 18.57 16.10
CA ARG A 55 -8.24 18.16 17.51
C ARG A 55 -9.35 17.26 18.06
N GLN A 56 -9.00 16.46 19.07
CA GLN A 56 -9.93 15.57 19.81
C GLN A 56 -11.16 16.30 20.38
N SER A 57 -11.01 17.53 20.86
CA SER A 57 -12.11 18.34 21.40
C SER A 57 -13.08 18.87 20.34
N CYS A 58 -12.73 18.77 19.05
CA CYS A 58 -13.54 19.19 17.91
C CYS A 58 -14.08 18.01 17.09
N LEU A 59 -13.89 16.77 17.55
CA LEU A 59 -14.38 15.54 16.89
C LEU A 59 -15.91 15.47 16.82
N ALA A 60 -16.64 16.39 17.47
CA ALA A 60 -18.08 16.52 17.30
C ALA A 60 -18.47 16.89 15.84
N TYR A 61 -17.53 17.44 15.06
CA TYR A 61 -17.79 17.87 13.69
C TYR A 61 -16.93 17.08 12.71
N ARG A 62 -17.48 15.95 12.27
CA ARG A 62 -16.92 15.05 11.24
C ARG A 62 -17.85 14.96 10.05
N LEU A 63 -17.28 14.72 8.88
CA LEU A 63 -18.01 14.39 7.68
C LEU A 63 -18.41 12.92 7.73
N SER A 64 -19.68 12.61 7.47
CA SER A 64 -20.15 11.24 7.24
C SER A 64 -20.17 10.86 5.75
N TYR A 65 -20.17 11.86 4.86
CA TYR A 65 -20.08 11.69 3.41
C TYR A 65 -19.41 12.91 2.76
N VAL A 66 -18.88 12.71 1.55
CA VAL A 66 -18.41 13.79 0.68
C VAL A 66 -19.46 13.99 -0.41
N PRO A 67 -19.98 15.21 -0.62
CA PRO A 67 -21.00 15.46 -1.65
C PRO A 67 -20.40 15.32 -3.07
N PRO A 68 -21.18 14.85 -4.06
CA PRO A 68 -20.73 14.70 -5.46
C PRO A 68 -20.15 15.96 -6.09
N GLU A 69 -20.54 17.14 -5.61
CA GLU A 69 -20.07 18.44 -6.05
C GLU A 69 -18.58 18.67 -5.84
N ILE A 70 -17.90 17.83 -5.05
CA ILE A 70 -16.44 17.81 -4.96
C ILE A 70 -15.80 17.74 -6.35
N GLY A 71 -16.43 17.03 -7.30
CA GLY A 71 -15.96 16.90 -8.68
C GLY A 71 -15.95 18.20 -9.50
N ARG A 72 -16.53 19.29 -8.98
CA ARG A 72 -16.46 20.62 -9.61
C ARG A 72 -15.10 21.29 -9.44
N LEU A 73 -14.34 20.91 -8.41
CA LEU A 73 -13.07 21.54 -8.04
C LEU A 73 -11.89 21.00 -8.86
N VAL A 74 -12.01 21.05 -10.19
CA VAL A 74 -11.13 20.39 -11.16
C VAL A 74 -9.65 20.80 -11.10
N ASN A 75 -9.32 21.90 -10.41
CA ASN A 75 -7.95 22.38 -10.20
C ASN A 75 -7.31 21.83 -8.90
N LEU A 76 -8.04 21.05 -8.10
CA LEU A 76 -7.49 20.44 -6.88
C LEU A 76 -6.32 19.52 -7.20
N LYS A 77 -5.23 19.76 -6.47
CA LYS A 77 -4.02 18.93 -6.41
C LYS A 77 -3.94 18.15 -5.11
N VAL A 78 -4.48 18.70 -4.02
CA VAL A 78 -4.44 18.06 -2.70
C VAL A 78 -5.81 18.09 -2.05
N LEU A 79 -6.28 16.92 -1.64
CA LEU A 79 -7.51 16.77 -0.87
C LEU A 79 -7.23 16.04 0.44
N MET A 80 -7.51 16.69 1.57
CA MET A 80 -7.34 16.11 2.90
C MET A 80 -8.71 15.90 3.56
N LEU A 81 -8.97 14.65 3.92
CA LEU A 81 -10.23 14.16 4.50
C LEU A 81 -9.94 13.25 5.72
N ASP A 82 -8.74 13.35 6.30
CA ASP A 82 -8.34 12.52 7.43
C ASP A 82 -9.25 12.75 8.64
N THR A 83 -9.45 11.71 9.45
CA THR A 83 -10.16 11.80 10.76
C THR A 83 -11.63 12.21 10.62
N ASN A 84 -12.34 11.63 9.68
CA ASN A 84 -13.79 11.78 9.49
C ASN A 84 -14.50 10.43 9.71
N ASP A 85 -15.82 10.36 9.46
CA ASP A 85 -16.62 9.12 9.58
C ASP A 85 -17.06 8.63 8.19
N LEU A 86 -16.24 8.85 7.16
CA LEU A 86 -16.57 8.51 5.78
C LEU A 86 -16.65 7.00 5.59
N ARG A 87 -17.74 6.53 4.98
CA ARG A 87 -17.93 5.11 4.60
C ARG A 87 -17.72 4.85 3.12
N GLU A 88 -17.85 5.89 2.31
CA GLU A 88 -17.66 5.84 0.87
C GLU A 88 -17.10 7.17 0.35
N ILE A 89 -16.53 7.11 -0.85
CA ILE A 89 -16.11 8.29 -1.62
C ILE A 89 -16.95 8.33 -2.89
N PRO A 90 -17.53 9.50 -3.24
CA PRO A 90 -18.36 9.62 -4.43
C PRO A 90 -17.53 9.38 -5.70
N PRO A 91 -18.07 8.72 -6.73
CA PRO A 91 -17.35 8.46 -7.99
C PRO A 91 -16.92 9.75 -8.70
N GLN A 92 -17.58 10.88 -8.42
CA GLN A 92 -17.21 12.21 -8.94
C GLN A 92 -15.82 12.67 -8.49
N ILE A 93 -15.20 12.03 -7.49
CA ILE A 93 -13.79 12.26 -7.17
C ILE A 93 -12.88 12.06 -8.38
N ALA A 94 -13.24 11.13 -9.29
CA ALA A 94 -12.52 10.83 -10.52
C ALA A 94 -12.46 11.99 -11.53
N LEU A 95 -13.30 13.02 -11.37
CA LEU A 95 -13.26 14.22 -12.20
C LEU A 95 -12.06 15.12 -11.87
N LEU A 96 -11.44 14.92 -10.71
CA LEU A 96 -10.32 15.71 -10.20
C LEU A 96 -8.98 15.19 -10.75
N ARG A 97 -8.82 15.27 -12.07
CA ARG A 97 -7.68 14.68 -12.80
C ARG A 97 -6.30 15.26 -12.43
N ASN A 98 -6.28 16.42 -11.76
CA ASN A 98 -5.06 17.08 -11.29
C ASN A 98 -4.68 16.68 -9.86
N LEU A 99 -5.46 15.82 -9.19
CA LEU A 99 -5.13 15.37 -7.83
C LEU A 99 -3.81 14.62 -7.83
N GLU A 100 -2.86 15.14 -7.05
CA GLU A 100 -1.55 14.55 -6.79
C GLU A 100 -1.50 13.88 -5.41
N ARG A 101 -2.31 14.35 -4.45
CA ARG A 101 -2.35 13.81 -3.10
C ARG A 101 -3.77 13.72 -2.55
N ILE A 102 -4.09 12.56 -1.98
CA ILE A 102 -5.34 12.32 -1.25
C ILE A 102 -5.00 11.74 0.12
N ALA A 103 -5.60 12.30 1.17
CA ALA A 103 -5.50 11.78 2.53
C ALA A 103 -6.89 11.42 3.06
N LEU A 104 -7.08 10.14 3.39
CA LEU A 104 -8.34 9.50 3.78
C LEU A 104 -8.17 8.65 5.05
N SER A 105 -7.08 8.83 5.77
CA SER A 105 -6.77 8.02 6.94
C SER A 105 -7.73 8.31 8.11
N ASN A 106 -7.95 7.32 8.97
CA ASN A 106 -8.88 7.42 10.11
C ASN A 106 -10.31 7.72 9.67
N ASN A 107 -10.86 6.84 8.83
CA ASN A 107 -12.26 6.83 8.40
C ASN A 107 -12.85 5.40 8.56
N SER A 108 -14.02 5.14 8.00
CA SER A 108 -14.68 3.83 7.96
C SER A 108 -14.84 3.32 6.53
N LEU A 109 -13.85 3.60 5.66
CA LEU A 109 -13.87 3.17 4.26
C LEU A 109 -13.56 1.68 4.15
N SER A 110 -14.37 0.95 3.38
CA SER A 110 -14.13 -0.47 3.06
C SER A 110 -13.89 -0.72 1.57
N GLN A 111 -14.18 0.27 0.72
CA GLN A 111 -14.03 0.22 -0.74
C GLN A 111 -13.76 1.62 -1.31
N LEU A 112 -13.28 1.65 -2.55
CA LEU A 112 -13.18 2.85 -3.38
C LEU A 112 -14.06 2.68 -4.62
N PRO A 113 -14.60 3.76 -5.21
CA PRO A 113 -15.37 3.65 -6.45
C PRO A 113 -14.47 3.18 -7.61
N ALA A 114 -15.03 2.45 -8.57
CA ALA A 114 -14.28 1.91 -9.73
C ALA A 114 -13.54 3.02 -10.51
N GLU A 115 -14.16 4.20 -10.58
CA GLU A 115 -13.64 5.38 -11.24
C GLU A 115 -12.42 5.97 -10.54
N PHE A 116 -12.09 5.55 -9.31
CA PHE A 116 -10.88 6.01 -8.60
C PHE A 116 -9.61 5.75 -9.40
N SER A 117 -9.61 4.70 -10.23
CA SER A 117 -8.55 4.37 -11.19
C SER A 117 -8.26 5.46 -12.24
N ASN A 118 -9.15 6.45 -12.41
CA ASN A 118 -8.98 7.57 -13.35
C ASN A 118 -8.10 8.71 -12.80
N LEU A 119 -7.68 8.67 -11.53
CA LEU A 119 -6.84 9.68 -10.90
C LEU A 119 -5.37 9.53 -11.32
N LYS A 120 -5.08 9.63 -12.62
CA LYS A 120 -3.79 9.29 -13.21
C LYS A 120 -2.61 10.18 -12.77
N SER A 121 -2.89 11.35 -12.19
CA SER A 121 -1.86 12.24 -11.64
C SER A 121 -1.53 11.97 -10.16
N LEU A 122 -2.19 10.98 -9.52
CA LEU A 122 -2.06 10.75 -8.09
C LEU A 122 -0.70 10.14 -7.75
N LYS A 123 0.05 10.83 -6.89
CA LYS A 123 1.39 10.44 -6.42
C LYS A 123 1.37 9.92 -4.99
N SER A 124 0.46 10.41 -4.16
CA SER A 124 0.43 10.07 -2.73
C SER A 124 -0.98 9.75 -2.26
N LEU A 125 -1.19 8.53 -1.77
CA LEU A 125 -2.44 8.06 -1.21
C LEU A 125 -2.25 7.59 0.24
N HIS A 126 -2.91 8.26 1.18
CA HIS A 126 -2.97 7.86 2.58
C HIS A 126 -4.37 7.33 2.90
N ILE A 127 -4.48 6.08 3.33
CA ILE A 127 -5.76 5.45 3.67
C ILE A 127 -5.64 4.53 4.91
N ALA A 128 -4.68 4.85 5.78
CA ALA A 128 -4.44 4.12 7.02
C ALA A 128 -5.63 4.19 7.98
N ASN A 129 -5.79 3.19 8.84
CA ASN A 129 -6.87 3.13 9.84
C ASN A 129 -8.26 3.27 9.18
N ASN A 130 -8.61 2.26 8.39
CA ASN A 130 -9.89 2.09 7.70
C ASN A 130 -10.32 0.60 7.79
N GLU A 131 -11.34 0.21 7.03
CA GLU A 131 -11.96 -1.12 7.09
C GLU A 131 -11.65 -1.98 5.83
N PHE A 132 -10.58 -1.69 5.09
CA PHE A 132 -10.24 -2.44 3.87
C PHE A 132 -9.82 -3.87 4.19
N VAL A 133 -10.44 -4.82 3.49
CA VAL A 133 -10.15 -6.27 3.61
C VAL A 133 -9.14 -6.76 2.57
N ASP A 134 -9.01 -6.03 1.46
CA ASP A 134 -8.06 -6.22 0.38
C ASP A 134 -7.62 -4.85 -0.17
N ILE A 135 -6.47 -4.80 -0.86
CA ILE A 135 -6.10 -3.60 -1.63
C ILE A 135 -6.95 -3.55 -2.90
N PRO A 136 -7.73 -2.48 -3.15
CA PRO A 136 -8.56 -2.36 -4.35
C PRO A 136 -7.71 -2.36 -5.63
N LEU A 137 -8.21 -3.01 -6.69
CA LEU A 137 -7.52 -3.06 -7.98
C LEU A 137 -7.40 -1.66 -8.61
N GLU A 138 -8.35 -0.78 -8.31
CA GLU A 138 -8.37 0.61 -8.77
C GLU A 138 -7.11 1.37 -8.33
N VAL A 139 -6.59 1.08 -7.13
CA VAL A 139 -5.33 1.67 -6.64
C VAL A 139 -4.14 1.17 -7.45
N CYS A 140 -4.18 -0.08 -7.92
CA CYS A 140 -3.10 -0.67 -8.72
C CYS A 140 -3.01 -0.08 -10.14
N GLU A 141 -4.04 0.64 -10.61
CA GLU A 141 -4.04 1.33 -11.90
C GLU A 141 -3.46 2.77 -11.84
N LEU A 142 -3.01 3.20 -10.66
CA LEU A 142 -2.43 4.54 -10.44
C LEU A 142 -0.91 4.49 -10.68
N GLU A 143 -0.49 4.37 -11.94
CA GLU A 143 0.92 4.13 -12.32
C GLU A 143 1.91 5.22 -11.84
N ASP A 144 1.41 6.43 -11.57
CA ASP A 144 2.18 7.58 -11.05
C ASP A 144 2.31 7.60 -9.52
N LEU A 145 1.78 6.61 -8.81
CA LEU A 145 1.81 6.56 -7.36
C LEU A 145 3.23 6.29 -6.84
N GLU A 146 3.72 7.18 -5.97
CA GLU A 146 5.02 7.14 -5.31
C GLU A 146 4.92 6.73 -3.84
N PHE A 147 3.81 7.09 -3.18
CA PHE A 147 3.54 6.80 -1.77
C PHE A 147 2.15 6.16 -1.59
N LEU A 148 2.11 5.01 -0.92
CA LEU A 148 0.88 4.29 -0.58
C LEU A 148 0.90 3.81 0.88
N ASP A 149 -0.09 4.23 1.65
CA ASP A 149 -0.25 3.83 3.05
C ASP A 149 -1.61 3.21 3.33
N PHE A 150 -1.60 1.91 3.61
CA PHE A 150 -2.73 1.07 4.00
C PHE A 150 -2.55 0.49 5.42
N SER A 151 -1.75 1.14 6.26
CA SER A 151 -1.51 0.72 7.65
C SER A 151 -2.82 0.57 8.43
N ASP A 152 -2.85 -0.34 9.41
CA ASP A 152 -3.98 -0.49 10.34
C ASP A 152 -5.33 -0.70 9.62
N ASN A 153 -5.35 -1.64 8.68
CA ASN A 153 -6.56 -2.08 8.00
C ASN A 153 -6.79 -3.58 8.30
N GLN A 154 -7.71 -4.22 7.58
CA GLN A 154 -8.00 -5.64 7.71
C GLN A 154 -7.49 -6.44 6.50
N ILE A 155 -6.42 -5.98 5.83
CA ILE A 155 -5.98 -6.53 4.55
C ILE A 155 -5.46 -7.96 4.71
N HIS A 156 -6.03 -8.90 3.94
CA HIS A 156 -5.59 -10.30 3.92
C HIS A 156 -4.71 -10.63 2.72
N LYS A 157 -4.93 -9.95 1.59
CA LYS A 157 -4.24 -10.20 0.33
C LYS A 157 -3.77 -8.88 -0.30
N VAL A 158 -2.54 -8.91 -0.80
CA VAL A 158 -2.02 -7.90 -1.74
C VAL A 158 -2.15 -8.51 -3.14
N PRO A 159 -2.79 -7.84 -4.11
CA PRO A 159 -2.95 -8.33 -5.48
C PRO A 159 -1.62 -8.33 -6.25
N ASP A 160 -1.45 -9.22 -7.24
CA ASP A 160 -0.24 -9.24 -8.10
C ASP A 160 -0.14 -7.97 -8.95
N GLU A 161 -1.28 -7.34 -9.24
CA GLU A 161 -1.44 -6.07 -9.93
C GLU A 161 -0.71 -4.91 -9.23
N ILE A 162 -0.35 -5.04 -7.94
CA ILE A 162 0.48 -4.04 -7.24
C ILE A 162 1.77 -3.73 -8.00
N SER A 163 2.28 -4.70 -8.77
CA SER A 163 3.45 -4.56 -9.64
C SER A 163 3.33 -3.53 -10.76
N LYS A 164 2.11 -3.06 -11.08
CA LYS A 164 1.88 -1.96 -12.03
C LYS A 164 2.36 -0.61 -11.50
N LEU A 165 2.49 -0.46 -10.18
CA LEU A 165 2.93 0.77 -9.52
C LEU A 165 4.45 0.97 -9.63
N ALA A 166 4.96 1.04 -10.85
CA ALA A 166 6.41 1.01 -11.12
C ALA A 166 7.18 2.20 -10.50
N LYS A 167 6.50 3.31 -10.18
CA LYS A 167 7.09 4.49 -9.52
C LYS A 167 6.99 4.47 -8.00
N LEU A 168 6.38 3.43 -7.41
CA LEU A 168 6.17 3.37 -5.97
C LEU A 168 7.50 3.29 -5.21
N GLU A 169 7.72 4.29 -4.34
CA GLU A 169 8.91 4.39 -3.50
C GLU A 169 8.61 3.97 -2.05
N THR A 170 7.38 4.21 -1.56
CA THR A 170 6.97 3.89 -0.20
C THR A 170 5.66 3.10 -0.17
N LEU A 171 5.69 1.92 0.44
CA LEU A 171 4.52 1.06 0.69
C LEU A 171 4.43 0.72 2.17
N LEU A 172 3.39 1.23 2.83
CA LEU A 172 3.12 0.96 4.24
C LEU A 172 1.90 0.05 4.38
N LEU A 173 2.12 -1.14 4.93
CA LEU A 173 1.12 -2.16 5.23
C LEU A 173 1.19 -2.73 6.67
N PRO A 174 1.80 -2.07 7.69
CA PRO A 174 1.85 -2.64 9.02
C PRO A 174 0.45 -2.77 9.64
N TYR A 175 0.32 -3.65 10.65
CA TYR A 175 -0.94 -3.87 11.38
C TYR A 175 -2.11 -4.32 10.48
N ASN A 176 -1.83 -5.25 9.57
CA ASN A 176 -2.83 -5.90 8.73
C ASN A 176 -2.89 -7.42 9.00
N LYS A 177 -3.61 -8.18 8.16
CA LYS A 177 -3.79 -9.64 8.26
C LYS A 177 -3.13 -10.40 7.11
N ILE A 178 -2.12 -9.82 6.46
CA ILE A 178 -1.52 -10.34 5.22
C ILE A 178 -0.80 -11.66 5.52
N LYS A 179 -1.17 -12.72 4.81
CA LYS A 179 -0.58 -14.06 4.98
C LYS A 179 0.52 -14.38 3.98
N VAL A 180 0.39 -13.86 2.76
CA VAL A 180 1.28 -14.11 1.63
C VAL A 180 1.44 -12.81 0.85
N LEU A 181 2.67 -12.50 0.45
CA LEU A 181 2.94 -11.44 -0.52
C LEU A 181 2.93 -12.02 -1.94
N PRO A 182 2.37 -11.30 -2.92
CA PRO A 182 2.46 -11.65 -4.33
C PRO A 182 3.91 -11.61 -4.81
N ASP A 183 4.27 -12.48 -5.77
CA ASP A 183 5.57 -12.41 -6.43
C ASP A 183 5.75 -11.06 -7.16
N GLY A 184 4.64 -10.47 -7.62
CA GLY A 184 4.61 -9.15 -8.25
C GLY A 184 5.25 -8.03 -7.43
N ILE A 185 5.26 -8.11 -6.09
CA ILE A 185 5.88 -7.09 -5.23
C ILE A 185 7.38 -6.92 -5.52
N CYS A 186 8.04 -7.99 -5.97
CA CYS A 186 9.47 -7.99 -6.27
C CYS A 186 9.81 -7.23 -7.57
N ARG A 187 8.80 -6.79 -8.33
CA ARG A 187 8.96 -5.94 -9.52
C ARG A 187 8.99 -4.44 -9.19
N LEU A 188 8.69 -4.07 -7.95
CA LEU A 188 8.73 -2.68 -7.47
C LEU A 188 10.17 -2.25 -7.19
N VAL A 189 11.00 -2.19 -8.22
CA VAL A 189 12.46 -1.96 -8.08
C VAL A 189 12.82 -0.57 -7.57
N ASN A 190 11.88 0.39 -7.63
CA ASN A 190 12.03 1.74 -7.08
C ASN A 190 11.67 1.85 -5.59
N LEU A 191 11.20 0.76 -4.97
CA LEU A 191 10.75 0.77 -3.59
C LEU A 191 11.94 1.02 -2.66
N ARG A 192 11.81 2.06 -1.82
CA ARG A 192 12.78 2.50 -0.81
C ARG A 192 12.31 2.13 0.59
N SER A 193 11.01 2.20 0.84
CA SER A 193 10.41 1.91 2.14
C SER A 193 9.29 0.88 1.98
N LEU A 194 9.44 -0.27 2.65
CA LEU A 194 8.41 -1.31 2.68
C LEU A 194 8.15 -1.71 4.13
N TRP A 195 6.98 -1.39 4.68
CA TRP A 195 6.65 -1.73 6.06
C TRP A 195 5.55 -2.80 6.09
N LEU A 196 5.85 -3.94 6.68
CA LEU A 196 5.00 -5.13 6.73
C LEU A 196 4.82 -5.68 8.15
N GLY A 197 5.23 -4.91 9.17
CA GLY A 197 5.18 -5.33 10.56
C GLY A 197 3.78 -5.74 11.02
N LYS A 198 3.70 -6.61 12.02
CA LYS A 198 2.45 -7.03 12.68
C LYS A 198 1.41 -7.62 11.70
N ASN A 199 1.88 -8.35 10.69
CA ASN A 199 1.04 -9.13 9.76
C ASN A 199 1.04 -10.63 10.13
N LYS A 200 0.64 -11.50 9.19
CA LYS A 200 0.61 -12.96 9.34
C LYS A 200 1.51 -13.68 8.33
N LEU A 201 2.54 -13.00 7.82
CA LEU A 201 3.46 -13.53 6.82
C LEU A 201 4.25 -14.73 7.38
N LYS A 202 4.20 -15.85 6.67
CA LYS A 202 5.02 -17.04 6.96
C LYS A 202 6.25 -17.14 6.07
N SER A 203 6.22 -16.50 4.91
CA SER A 203 7.33 -16.50 3.97
C SER A 203 7.36 -15.21 3.16
N LEU A 204 8.54 -14.92 2.63
CA LEU A 204 8.73 -13.89 1.61
C LEU A 204 8.80 -14.54 0.21
N PRO A 205 8.46 -13.80 -0.86
CA PRO A 205 8.67 -14.26 -2.23
C PRO A 205 10.15 -14.59 -2.50
N LYS A 206 10.39 -15.56 -3.39
CA LYS A 206 11.75 -16.04 -3.73
C LYS A 206 12.66 -14.93 -4.27
N ASP A 207 12.07 -13.97 -4.99
CA ASP A 207 12.76 -12.90 -5.70
C ASP A 207 12.83 -11.60 -4.88
N PHE A 208 12.53 -11.66 -3.57
CA PHE A 208 12.53 -10.49 -2.69
C PHE A 208 13.88 -9.76 -2.65
N GLY A 209 14.98 -10.47 -2.95
CA GLY A 209 16.30 -9.87 -3.08
C GLY A 209 16.47 -8.89 -4.25
N ASN A 210 15.51 -8.81 -5.18
CA ASN A 210 15.52 -7.83 -6.27
C ASN A 210 15.21 -6.41 -5.80
N LEU A 211 14.66 -6.25 -4.60
CA LEU A 211 14.32 -4.95 -4.01
C LEU A 211 15.57 -4.28 -3.42
N VAL A 212 16.57 -4.01 -4.26
CA VAL A 212 17.91 -3.56 -3.88
C VAL A 212 17.95 -2.11 -3.38
N LEU A 213 16.96 -1.29 -3.71
CA LEU A 213 16.84 0.10 -3.27
C LEU A 213 16.16 0.25 -1.92
N LEU A 214 15.64 -0.83 -1.32
CA LEU A 214 15.02 -0.76 0.00
C LEU A 214 16.04 -0.31 1.03
N ASP A 215 15.73 0.80 1.70
CA ASP A 215 16.45 1.24 2.87
C ASP A 215 16.21 0.24 4.00
N TRP A 216 17.22 -0.60 4.19
CA TRP A 216 17.24 -1.66 5.20
C TRP A 216 18.15 -1.30 6.38
N GLY A 217 18.53 -0.01 6.51
CA GLY A 217 19.57 0.46 7.42
C GLY A 217 19.30 0.19 8.92
N LEU A 218 20.38 0.25 9.71
CA LEU A 218 20.46 -0.08 11.15
C LEU A 218 19.72 0.89 12.10
N ASN A 219 18.88 1.79 11.58
CA ASN A 219 18.15 2.74 12.40
C ASN A 219 17.00 2.02 13.13
N TRP A 220 16.90 2.27 14.44
CA TRP A 220 16.08 1.59 15.45
C TRP A 220 14.55 1.63 15.29
N HIS A 221 14.03 1.55 14.07
CA HIS A 221 12.64 1.18 13.81
C HIS A 221 12.59 -0.27 13.31
N SER A 222 13.23 -1.18 14.05
CA SER A 222 13.06 -2.62 13.88
C SER A 222 11.58 -2.97 14.02
N SER A 223 10.86 -2.93 12.90
CA SER A 223 9.54 -3.49 12.73
C SER A 223 9.09 -3.60 11.27
N ILE A 224 9.99 -3.53 10.29
CA ILE A 224 9.64 -3.75 8.86
C ILE A 224 8.95 -5.10 8.69
N LEU A 225 9.45 -6.16 9.33
CA LEU A 225 8.83 -7.49 9.30
C LEU A 225 8.46 -8.03 10.69
N ASP A 226 8.78 -7.31 11.78
CA ASP A 226 8.56 -7.84 13.13
C ASP A 226 7.07 -8.04 13.42
N GLY A 227 6.75 -9.05 14.23
CA GLY A 227 5.38 -9.44 14.50
C GLY A 227 4.73 -10.30 13.42
N ASN A 228 5.50 -10.76 12.43
CA ASN A 228 5.10 -11.83 11.50
C ASN A 228 5.62 -13.20 11.95
N PRO A 229 4.86 -14.29 11.76
CA PRO A 229 5.31 -15.66 12.01
C PRO A 229 6.18 -16.21 10.88
N LEU A 230 7.26 -15.50 10.52
CA LEU A 230 8.14 -15.86 9.39
C LEU A 230 8.90 -17.16 9.67
N ILE A 231 8.86 -18.06 8.69
CA ILE A 231 9.55 -19.35 8.68
C ILE A 231 10.60 -19.39 7.55
N SER A 232 10.32 -18.74 6.41
CA SER A 232 11.22 -18.75 5.25
C SER A 232 11.25 -17.41 4.50
N PRO A 233 12.30 -16.59 4.61
CA PRO A 233 13.50 -16.84 5.41
C PRO A 233 13.23 -16.67 6.92
N PRO A 234 14.06 -17.30 7.78
CA PRO A 234 14.06 -17.00 9.21
C PRO A 234 14.29 -15.51 9.47
N LEU A 235 13.74 -14.99 10.58
CA LEU A 235 13.79 -13.57 10.91
C LEU A 235 15.24 -13.04 11.00
N GLU A 236 16.20 -13.88 11.41
CA GLU A 236 17.62 -13.54 11.46
C GLU A 236 18.17 -13.17 10.07
N VAL A 237 17.77 -13.92 9.03
CA VAL A 237 18.16 -13.63 7.65
C VAL A 237 17.45 -12.38 7.15
N CYS A 238 16.16 -12.22 7.48
CA CYS A 238 15.39 -11.02 7.12
C CYS A 238 16.05 -9.75 7.65
N ARG A 239 16.59 -9.77 8.87
CA ARG A 239 17.26 -8.60 9.47
C ARG A 239 18.52 -8.16 8.72
N LEU A 240 19.13 -9.02 7.92
CA LEU A 240 20.35 -8.71 7.17
C LEU A 240 20.10 -8.04 5.81
N GLY A 241 18.85 -7.92 5.38
CA GLY A 241 18.50 -7.16 4.18
C GLY A 241 18.17 -7.98 2.95
N PRO A 242 17.65 -7.31 1.90
CA PRO A 242 17.12 -7.95 0.69
C PRO A 242 18.18 -8.83 0.00
N VAL A 243 19.43 -8.37 -0.05
CA VAL A 243 20.53 -9.12 -0.68
C VAL A 243 20.77 -10.47 0.02
N GLN A 244 20.74 -10.52 1.35
CA GLN A 244 20.92 -11.77 2.09
C GLN A 244 19.70 -12.68 1.99
N ILE A 245 18.50 -12.10 1.96
CA ILE A 245 17.26 -12.83 1.66
C ILE A 245 17.34 -13.50 0.29
N GLY A 246 17.80 -12.79 -0.74
CA GLY A 246 18.01 -13.37 -2.08
C GLY A 246 19.03 -14.51 -2.08
N ARG A 247 20.16 -14.34 -1.39
CA ARG A 247 21.18 -15.41 -1.24
C ARG A 247 20.61 -16.66 -0.56
N TYR A 248 19.82 -16.48 0.50
CA TYR A 248 19.17 -17.59 1.19
C TYR A 248 18.29 -18.42 0.24
N PHE A 249 17.46 -17.77 -0.58
CA PHE A 249 16.62 -18.48 -1.53
C PHE A 249 17.42 -19.17 -2.65
N ASN A 250 18.50 -18.54 -3.13
CA ASN A 250 19.38 -19.15 -4.14
C ASN A 250 20.06 -20.43 -3.60
N MET A 251 20.64 -20.38 -2.40
CA MET A 251 21.27 -21.54 -1.76
C MET A 251 20.26 -22.67 -1.51
N ALA A 252 19.04 -22.32 -1.07
CA ALA A 252 17.96 -23.29 -0.88
C ALA A 252 17.54 -23.95 -2.21
N ALA A 253 17.55 -23.22 -3.32
CA ALA A 253 17.26 -23.75 -4.65
C ALA A 253 18.37 -24.67 -5.17
N GLU A 254 19.64 -24.32 -4.96
CA GLU A 254 20.80 -25.14 -5.35
C GLU A 254 20.83 -26.47 -4.59
N LYS A 255 20.59 -26.43 -3.27
CA LYS A 255 20.51 -27.65 -2.45
C LYS A 255 19.39 -28.60 -2.89
N LYS A 256 18.22 -28.06 -3.25
CA LYS A 256 17.12 -28.87 -3.81
C LYS A 256 17.52 -29.52 -5.14
N LYS A 257 18.25 -28.80 -6.00
CA LYS A 257 18.75 -29.36 -7.27
C LYS A 257 19.77 -30.49 -7.02
N SER A 258 20.74 -30.30 -6.12
CA SER A 258 21.73 -31.34 -5.80
C SER A 258 21.08 -32.60 -5.21
N ASP A 259 20.10 -32.44 -4.31
CA ASP A 259 19.41 -33.57 -3.69
C ASP A 259 18.56 -34.35 -4.72
N SER A 260 17.91 -33.65 -5.66
CA SER A 260 17.16 -34.29 -6.76
C SER A 260 18.06 -35.07 -7.73
N MET A 261 19.29 -34.58 -7.95
CA MET A 261 20.26 -35.21 -8.85
C MET A 261 20.92 -36.44 -8.21
N ASN A 262 21.09 -36.45 -6.88
CA ASN A 262 21.60 -37.61 -6.15
C ASN A 262 20.56 -38.74 -6.05
N ASN A 263 19.27 -38.41 -5.90
CA ASN A 263 18.18 -39.39 -5.82
C ASN A 263 17.76 -40.00 -7.18
N SER A 264 18.31 -39.50 -8.29
CA SER A 264 18.05 -40.02 -9.65
C SER A 264 19.18 -40.89 -10.21
N ARG A 265 20.23 -41.19 -9.42
CA ARG A 265 21.26 -42.18 -9.82
C ARG A 265 20.66 -43.60 -9.82
N PRO A 266 20.76 -44.37 -10.93
CA PRO A 266 20.28 -45.74 -10.96
C PRO A 266 21.06 -46.61 -9.97
N SER A 267 20.35 -47.46 -9.23
CA SER A 267 20.92 -48.44 -8.31
C SER A 267 21.98 -49.29 -9.02
N PRO A 268 23.10 -49.65 -8.37
CA PRO A 268 24.09 -50.52 -8.99
C PRO A 268 23.45 -51.86 -9.38
N PRO A 269 23.87 -52.47 -10.51
CA PRO A 269 23.30 -53.72 -10.98
C PRO A 269 23.43 -54.79 -9.90
N LYS A 270 22.32 -55.49 -9.61
CA LYS A 270 22.31 -56.61 -8.67
C LYS A 270 23.29 -57.67 -9.19
N SER A 271 24.28 -58.02 -8.37
CA SER A 271 25.18 -59.13 -8.64
C SER A 271 24.38 -60.44 -8.65
N ASP A 272 24.48 -61.20 -9.74
CA ASP A 272 23.83 -62.50 -9.89
C ASP A 272 24.30 -63.50 -8.81
N PRO A 273 23.40 -64.36 -8.30
CA PRO A 273 23.75 -65.37 -7.31
C PRO A 273 24.62 -66.49 -7.92
N PRO A 274 25.49 -67.14 -7.12
CA PRO A 274 26.43 -68.13 -7.63
C PRO A 274 25.69 -69.40 -8.07
N ALA A 275 26.09 -69.94 -9.22
CA ALA A 275 25.59 -71.18 -9.77
C ALA A 275 25.94 -72.37 -8.85
N THR A 276 24.90 -73.09 -8.41
CA THR A 276 25.04 -74.38 -7.73
C THR A 276 25.46 -75.46 -8.72
N GLU A 277 26.67 -76.00 -8.55
CA GLU A 277 27.15 -77.23 -9.20
C GLU A 277 26.26 -78.42 -8.80
N THR A 278 25.60 -79.02 -9.79
CA THR A 278 24.99 -80.35 -9.67
C THR A 278 26.08 -81.42 -9.83
N ALA A 279 26.42 -82.07 -8.72
CA ALA A 279 27.29 -83.23 -8.70
C ALA A 279 26.63 -84.44 -9.41
N ARG A 280 27.33 -84.96 -10.42
CA ARG A 280 27.15 -86.32 -10.96
C ARG A 280 27.66 -87.34 -9.95
N GLY A 281 27.01 -88.50 -9.85
CA GLY A 281 27.67 -89.70 -9.32
C GLY A 281 26.76 -90.84 -8.88
N ASN A 282 26.60 -91.80 -9.81
CA ASN A 282 26.39 -93.25 -9.68
C ASN A 282 25.21 -93.83 -8.88
#